data_AF-A0A954T3P4-F1
#
_entry.id   AF-A0A954T3P4-F1
#
_cell.length_a   1.000
_cell.length_b   1.000
_cell.length_c   1.000
_cell.angle_alpha   90.00
_cell.angle_beta   90.00
_cell.angle_gamma   90.00
#
_symmetry.space_group_name_H-M   'P 1'
#
loop_
_entity.id
_entity.type
_entity.pdbx_description
1 polymer ?
#
loop_
_entity_poly.entity_id
_entity_poly.type
_entity_poly.pdbx_seq_one_letter_code
_entity_poly.pdbx_strand_id
1 'polypeptide(L)'
;MKNTEMELGDLARYLGGWTMPLGRSEKANIAIQKEAVASSEFDPTSIADARKKAVCAIVLRQGQPGFRLALLNAYDSRCAVTDCNVVCVLEAAHIVPYRGAETNDVRNGLLLRSDIHTLFDYGLIALDTDNEPWTVVLASSLADTDYAGLAGKAVRLPPNEMDRPSKSAIDMHRRASRVIS
;
A
#
# COMPACT_ATOMS: atom_id res chain seq x y z
N MET A 1 -11.45 36.88 10.36
CA MET A 1 -10.30 36.35 9.60
C MET A 1 -10.86 35.65 8.39
N LYS A 2 -10.52 36.09 7.18
CA LYS A 2 -11.17 35.65 5.94
C LYS A 2 -10.76 34.20 5.66
N ASN A 3 -11.73 33.30 5.54
CA ASN A 3 -11.54 31.97 4.98
C ASN A 3 -11.02 32.12 3.56
N THR A 4 -9.79 31.68 3.32
CA THR A 4 -9.28 31.49 1.96
C THR A 4 -9.79 30.14 1.48
N GLU A 5 -10.96 30.14 0.84
CA GLU A 5 -11.33 29.04 -0.06
C GLU A 5 -10.25 28.97 -1.15
N MET A 6 -9.49 27.87 -1.16
CA MET A 6 -8.51 27.61 -2.20
C MET A 6 -9.26 27.17 -3.46
N GLU A 7 -9.25 28.02 -4.47
CA GLU A 7 -9.90 27.78 -5.76
C GLU A 7 -9.34 26.49 -6.41
N LEU A 8 -10.19 25.79 -7.17
CA LEU A 8 -9.87 24.51 -7.84
C LEU A 8 -8.60 24.57 -8.72
N GLY A 9 -8.23 25.77 -9.20
CA GLY A 9 -7.00 26.00 -9.96
C GLY A 9 -5.71 25.92 -9.14
N ASP A 10 -5.76 26.20 -7.84
CA ASP A 10 -4.58 26.15 -6.96
C ASP A 10 -4.28 24.73 -6.50
N LEU A 11 -5.31 23.89 -6.35
CA LEU A 11 -5.18 22.43 -6.16
C LEU A 11 -4.45 21.76 -7.32
N ALA A 12 -4.71 22.18 -8.56
CA ALA A 12 -4.06 21.63 -9.75
C ALA A 12 -2.55 21.96 -9.82
N ARG A 13 -2.13 23.11 -9.28
CA ARG A 13 -0.70 23.48 -9.16
C ARG A 13 -0.01 22.73 -8.02
N TYR A 14 -0.67 22.56 -6.88
CA TYR A 14 -0.12 21.81 -5.75
C TYR A 14 -0.01 20.30 -6.04
N LEU A 15 -0.88 19.76 -6.90
CA LEU A 15 -0.90 18.37 -7.35
C LEU A 15 -0.15 18.12 -8.68
N GLY A 16 0.67 19.07 -9.13
CA GLY A 16 1.54 18.85 -10.30
C GLY A 16 0.82 18.51 -11.60
N GLY A 17 -0.37 19.07 -11.85
CA GLY A 17 -1.12 18.84 -13.09
C GLY A 17 -1.78 17.47 -13.20
N TRP A 18 -1.91 16.71 -12.11
CA TRP A 18 -2.71 15.48 -12.09
C TRP A 18 -4.21 15.80 -12.12
N THR A 19 -4.84 15.68 -13.30
CA THR A 19 -6.28 15.43 -13.38
C THR A 19 -6.53 13.93 -13.48
N MET A 20 -6.90 13.30 -12.37
CA MET A 20 -7.39 11.91 -12.37
C MET A 20 -8.77 11.87 -13.05
N PRO A 21 -9.00 11.02 -14.07
CA PRO A 21 -10.35 10.81 -14.58
C PRO A 21 -11.14 10.00 -13.57
N LEU A 22 -11.86 10.68 -12.67
CA LEU A 22 -12.78 10.03 -11.72
C LEU A 22 -13.83 9.19 -12.48
N GLY A 23 -14.00 7.94 -12.07
CA GLY A 23 -15.03 7.06 -12.61
C GLY A 23 -16.44 7.60 -12.32
N ARG A 24 -17.43 7.17 -13.11
CA ARG A 24 -18.85 7.60 -12.97
C ARG A 24 -19.40 7.33 -11.55
N SER A 25 -18.91 6.28 -10.89
CA SER A 25 -19.23 5.91 -9.50
C SER A 25 -18.58 6.83 -8.47
N GLU A 26 -17.32 7.25 -8.66
CA GLU A 26 -16.64 8.18 -7.75
C GLU A 26 -17.25 9.58 -7.78
N LYS A 27 -17.63 10.06 -8.98
CA LYS A 27 -18.35 11.33 -9.12
C LYS A 27 -19.70 11.32 -8.39
N ALA A 28 -20.41 10.18 -8.43
CA ALA A 28 -21.67 10.01 -7.71
C ALA A 28 -21.47 9.96 -6.18
N ASN A 29 -20.42 9.26 -5.72
CA ASN A 29 -20.09 9.18 -4.29
C ASN A 29 -19.72 10.55 -3.69
N ILE A 30 -18.98 11.39 -4.44
CA ILE A 30 -18.64 12.76 -4.02
C ILE A 30 -19.89 13.64 -3.91
N ALA A 31 -20.84 13.49 -4.84
CA ALA A 31 -22.09 14.25 -4.81
C ALA A 31 -22.97 13.87 -3.60
N ILE A 32 -23.07 12.57 -3.29
CA ILE A 32 -23.78 12.07 -2.10
C ILE A 32 -23.13 12.57 -0.80
N GLN A 33 -21.80 12.62 -0.75
CA GLN A 33 -21.08 13.15 0.41
C GLN A 33 -21.26 14.66 0.59
N LYS A 34 -21.39 15.44 -0.49
CA LYS A 34 -21.65 16.88 -0.42
C LYS A 34 -22.99 17.22 0.24
N GLU A 35 -24.03 16.41 0.03
CA GLU A 35 -25.36 16.65 0.62
C GLU A 35 -25.41 16.27 2.11
N ALA A 36 -24.67 15.23 2.54
CA ALA A 36 -24.64 14.80 3.95
C ALA A 36 -23.80 15.70 4.88
N VAL A 37 -22.90 16.50 4.32
CA VAL A 37 -22.02 17.43 5.07
C VAL A 37 -22.67 18.81 5.27
N ALA A 38 -23.92 19.00 4.80
CA ALA A 38 -24.68 20.22 5.05
C ALA A 38 -25.16 20.29 6.51
N SER A 39 -24.30 20.88 7.35
CA SER A 39 -24.58 21.39 8.70
C SER A 39 -24.99 20.36 9.77
N SER A 40 -24.00 19.58 10.23
CA SER A 40 -23.96 19.20 11.65
C SER A 40 -22.53 19.42 12.14
N GLU A 41 -22.39 20.13 13.25
CA GLU A 41 -21.09 20.42 13.87
C GLU A 41 -20.50 19.09 14.37
N PHE A 42 -19.21 18.83 14.09
CA PHE A 42 -18.56 17.60 14.53
C PHE A 42 -18.42 17.62 16.06
N ASP A 43 -19.30 16.89 16.75
CA ASP A 43 -19.27 16.73 18.21
C ASP A 43 -18.62 15.39 18.60
N PRO A 44 -17.37 15.39 19.09
CA PRO A 44 -16.65 14.17 19.48
C PRO A 44 -17.25 13.47 20.70
N THR A 45 -18.15 14.12 21.45
CA THR A 45 -18.78 13.55 22.64
C THR A 45 -20.05 12.75 22.34
N SER A 46 -20.63 12.94 21.15
CA SER A 46 -21.85 12.25 20.69
C SER A 46 -21.60 10.94 19.94
N ILE A 47 -20.32 10.59 19.69
CA ILE A 47 -19.93 9.51 18.79
C ILE A 47 -19.42 8.30 19.58
N ALA A 48 -20.06 7.14 19.43
CA ALA A 48 -19.56 5.89 19.99
C ALA A 48 -18.27 5.43 19.27
N ASP A 49 -17.27 5.03 20.05
CA ASP A 49 -15.96 4.62 19.53
C ASP A 49 -16.02 3.31 18.72
N ALA A 50 -16.17 3.44 17.40
CA ALA A 50 -16.22 2.33 16.46
C ALA A 50 -14.84 1.68 16.20
N ARG A 51 -13.73 2.23 16.71
CA ARG A 51 -12.36 1.74 16.41
C ARG A 51 -12.15 0.29 16.84
N LYS A 52 -12.78 -0.15 17.93
CA LYS A 52 -12.67 -1.54 18.43
C LYS A 52 -13.19 -2.59 17.43
N LYS A 53 -14.13 -2.22 16.55
CA LYS A 53 -14.61 -3.11 15.47
C LYS A 53 -13.78 -2.98 14.20
N ALA A 54 -13.26 -1.78 13.90
CA ALA A 54 -12.42 -1.53 12.73
C ALA A 54 -11.05 -2.21 12.82
N VAL A 55 -10.41 -2.23 14.01
CA VAL A 55 -9.09 -2.87 14.17
C VAL A 55 -9.17 -4.38 13.90
N CYS A 56 -10.18 -5.09 14.41
CA CYS A 56 -10.39 -6.50 14.08
C CYS A 56 -10.81 -6.71 12.61
N ALA A 57 -11.61 -5.81 12.05
CA ALA A 57 -12.02 -5.89 10.64
C ALA A 57 -10.88 -5.60 9.66
N ILE A 58 -9.91 -4.75 10.01
CA ILE A 58 -8.69 -4.48 9.22
C ILE A 58 -7.77 -5.69 9.25
N VAL A 59 -7.60 -6.33 10.43
CA VAL A 59 -6.86 -7.59 10.56
C VAL A 59 -7.52 -8.74 9.78
N LEU A 60 -8.84 -8.68 9.57
CA LEU A 60 -9.62 -9.70 8.84
C LEU A 60 -9.88 -9.38 7.36
N ARG A 61 -9.66 -8.15 6.88
CA ARG A 61 -10.05 -7.74 5.51
C ARG A 61 -9.00 -7.99 4.42
N GLN A 62 -7.73 -8.27 4.75
CA GLN A 62 -6.67 -8.25 3.73
C GLN A 62 -5.74 -9.46 3.78
N GLY A 63 -6.30 -10.62 3.42
CA GLY A 63 -5.58 -11.89 3.36
C GLY A 63 -6.12 -12.85 4.39
N GLN A 64 -6.53 -14.02 3.94
CA GLN A 64 -7.05 -15.08 4.80
C GLN A 64 -6.09 -15.27 6.00
N PRO A 65 -6.59 -15.43 7.25
CA PRO A 65 -5.76 -15.44 8.45
C PRO A 65 -4.52 -16.36 8.37
N GLY A 66 -4.62 -17.48 7.66
CA GLY A 66 -3.52 -18.42 7.41
C GLY A 66 -2.39 -17.86 6.53
N PHE A 67 -2.71 -17.16 5.43
CA PHE A 67 -1.70 -16.59 4.53
C PHE A 67 -0.87 -15.50 5.23
N ARG A 68 -1.56 -14.62 5.96
CA ARG A 68 -0.91 -13.60 6.79
C ARG A 68 0.00 -14.23 7.84
N LEU A 69 -0.49 -15.25 8.55
CA LEU A 69 0.31 -15.93 9.56
C LEU A 69 1.55 -16.61 8.96
N ALA A 70 1.41 -17.22 7.78
CA ALA A 70 2.52 -17.83 7.06
C ALA A 70 3.59 -16.79 6.69
N LEU A 71 3.19 -15.61 6.19
CA LEU A 71 4.13 -14.53 5.88
C LEU A 71 4.77 -13.92 7.13
N LEU A 72 4.01 -13.75 8.23
CA LEU A 72 4.58 -13.31 9.51
C LEU A 72 5.69 -14.25 9.99
N ASN A 73 5.49 -15.56 9.85
CA ASN A 73 6.50 -16.56 10.21
C ASN A 73 7.69 -16.53 9.23
N ALA A 74 7.43 -16.48 7.91
CA ALA A 74 8.48 -16.52 6.90
C ALA A 74 9.43 -15.31 6.96
N TYR A 75 8.90 -14.13 7.31
CA TYR A 75 9.67 -12.88 7.36
C TYR A 75 10.14 -12.49 8.77
N ASP A 76 10.02 -13.38 9.78
CA ASP A 76 10.33 -13.06 11.18
C ASP A 76 9.61 -11.79 11.67
N SER A 77 8.35 -11.63 11.27
CA SER A 77 7.50 -10.47 11.57
C SER A 77 8.13 -9.12 11.22
N ARG A 78 8.88 -9.04 10.11
CA ARG A 78 9.55 -7.83 9.64
C ARG A 78 9.17 -7.48 8.21
N CYS A 79 8.96 -6.19 7.96
CA CYS A 79 8.71 -5.68 6.62
C CYS A 79 9.89 -5.96 5.69
N ALA A 80 9.62 -6.52 4.51
CA ALA A 80 10.63 -6.84 3.49
C ALA A 80 11.45 -5.61 3.05
N VAL A 81 10.82 -4.42 3.01
CA VAL A 81 11.42 -3.17 2.52
C VAL A 81 11.99 -2.31 3.66
N THR A 82 11.24 -2.15 4.74
CA THR A 82 11.60 -1.18 5.79
C THR A 82 12.30 -1.80 6.99
N ASP A 83 12.25 -3.12 7.16
CA ASP A 83 12.63 -3.84 8.39
C ASP A 83 11.82 -3.44 9.64
N CYS A 84 10.66 -2.79 9.44
CA CYS A 84 9.74 -2.49 10.52
C CYS A 84 9.23 -3.80 11.16
N ASN A 85 9.29 -3.91 12.49
CA ASN A 85 8.87 -5.07 13.27
C ASN A 85 7.57 -4.85 14.06
N VAL A 86 6.85 -3.76 13.76
CA VAL A 86 5.58 -3.43 14.43
C VAL A 86 4.46 -4.20 13.75
N VAL A 87 4.14 -5.39 14.27
CA VAL A 87 3.21 -6.36 13.65
C VAL A 87 1.85 -5.77 13.27
N CYS A 88 1.33 -4.82 14.04
CA CYS A 88 0.02 -4.22 13.79
C CYS A 88 -0.04 -3.34 12.53
N VAL A 89 1.10 -2.89 12.01
CA VAL A 89 1.17 -2.12 10.75
C VAL A 89 1.67 -2.96 9.57
N LEU A 90 1.98 -4.24 9.80
CA LEU A 90 2.39 -5.15 8.75
C LEU A 90 1.16 -5.74 8.05
N GLU A 91 1.25 -5.96 6.75
CA GLU A 91 0.22 -6.46 5.87
C GLU A 91 0.79 -7.54 4.94
N ALA A 92 -0.07 -8.50 4.59
CA ALA A 92 0.26 -9.59 3.68
C ALA A 92 -0.08 -9.14 2.26
N ALA A 93 0.93 -8.71 1.52
CA ALA A 93 0.77 -8.23 0.15
C ALA A 93 0.91 -9.39 -0.83
N HIS A 94 -0.05 -9.55 -1.74
CA HIS A 94 0.09 -10.47 -2.87
C HIS A 94 0.91 -9.82 -3.97
N ILE A 95 1.86 -10.56 -4.55
CA ILE A 95 2.65 -10.09 -5.70
C ILE A 95 1.79 -10.17 -6.98
N VAL A 96 1.17 -11.32 -7.20
CA VAL A 96 0.19 -11.54 -8.27
C VAL A 96 -1.22 -11.48 -7.67
N PRO A 97 -2.17 -10.75 -8.29
CA PRO A 97 -3.53 -10.64 -7.79
C PRO A 97 -4.17 -11.99 -7.49
N TYR A 98 -4.94 -12.02 -6.41
CA TYR A 98 -5.66 -13.19 -5.94
C TYR A 98 -6.59 -13.77 -7.03
N ARG A 99 -6.44 -15.06 -7.35
CA ARG A 99 -7.29 -15.80 -8.30
C ARG A 99 -8.02 -17.00 -7.69
N GLY A 100 -7.78 -17.28 -6.41
CA GLY A 100 -8.28 -18.46 -5.71
C GLY A 100 -7.32 -18.93 -4.62
N ALA A 101 -7.64 -20.02 -3.93
CA ALA A 101 -6.85 -20.55 -2.81
C ALA A 101 -5.40 -20.92 -3.22
N GLU A 102 -5.21 -21.30 -4.47
CA GLU A 102 -3.92 -21.61 -5.09
C GLU A 102 -2.96 -20.41 -5.18
N THR A 103 -3.48 -19.17 -5.07
CA THR A 103 -2.65 -17.95 -5.05
C THR A 103 -2.18 -17.54 -3.65
N ASN A 104 -2.60 -18.26 -2.60
CA ASN A 104 -2.14 -18.07 -1.21
C ASN A 104 -0.86 -18.87 -0.91
N ASP A 105 0.12 -18.77 -1.81
CA ASP A 105 1.45 -19.33 -1.63
C ASP A 105 2.36 -18.27 -1.01
N VAL A 106 3.19 -18.62 -0.03
CA VAL A 106 4.15 -17.70 0.61
C VAL A 106 5.06 -17.04 -0.44
N ARG A 107 5.41 -17.78 -1.50
CA ARG A 107 6.22 -17.30 -2.61
C ARG A 107 5.48 -16.29 -3.51
N ASN A 108 4.17 -16.18 -3.39
CA ASN A 108 3.36 -15.12 -4.00
C ASN A 108 3.11 -13.94 -3.04
N GLY A 109 3.82 -13.90 -1.91
CA GLY A 109 3.59 -12.94 -0.83
C GLY A 109 4.81 -12.14 -0.42
N LEU A 110 4.57 -10.90 -0.03
CA LEU A 110 5.52 -10.06 0.68
C LEU A 110 4.88 -9.62 2.00
N LEU A 111 5.66 -9.60 3.09
CA LEU A 111 5.23 -8.93 4.32
C LEU A 111 5.67 -7.47 4.25
N LEU A 112 4.72 -6.54 4.14
CA LEU A 112 5.00 -5.12 3.94
C LEU A 112 4.39 -4.27 5.04
N ARG A 113 4.92 -3.06 5.25
CA ARG A 113 4.26 -2.05 6.08
C ARG A 113 3.10 -1.46 5.26
N SER A 114 1.99 -1.10 5.89
CA SER A 114 0.74 -0.73 5.20
C SER A 114 0.88 0.37 4.13
N ASP A 115 1.73 1.37 4.38
CA ASP A 115 2.07 2.41 3.41
C ASP A 115 2.85 1.86 2.21
N ILE A 116 3.84 1.02 2.46
CA ILE A 116 4.66 0.36 1.41
C ILE A 116 3.82 -0.61 0.60
N HIS A 117 2.91 -1.36 1.24
CA HIS A 117 1.95 -2.23 0.56
C HIS A 117 1.09 -1.42 -0.41
N THR A 118 0.55 -0.29 0.04
CA THR A 118 -0.23 0.63 -0.80
C THR A 118 0.59 1.11 -2.01
N LEU A 119 1.85 1.54 -1.79
CA LEU A 119 2.73 1.98 -2.88
C LEU A 119 3.10 0.85 -3.85
N PHE A 120 3.26 -0.37 -3.35
CA PHE A 120 3.52 -1.56 -4.14
C PHE A 120 2.32 -1.91 -5.04
N ASP A 121 1.11 -1.87 -4.50
CA ASP A 121 -0.13 -2.10 -5.25
C ASP A 121 -0.36 -1.06 -6.36
N TYR A 122 -0.01 0.20 -6.09
CA TYR A 122 -0.04 1.27 -7.10
C TYR A 122 1.14 1.23 -8.09
N GLY A 123 2.06 0.29 -7.94
CA GLY A 123 3.25 0.17 -8.81
C GLY A 123 4.20 1.37 -8.69
N LEU A 124 4.20 2.08 -7.56
CA LEU A 124 5.12 3.18 -7.28
C LEU A 124 6.41 2.69 -6.62
N ILE A 125 6.36 1.50 -6.01
CA ILE A 125 7.50 0.74 -5.52
C ILE A 125 7.50 -0.62 -6.20
N ALA A 126 8.67 -1.07 -6.64
CA ALA A 126 8.90 -2.43 -7.11
C ALA A 126 10.24 -2.95 -6.56
N LEU A 127 10.53 -4.23 -6.78
CA LEU A 127 11.80 -4.85 -6.39
C LEU A 127 12.61 -5.18 -7.64
N ASP A 128 13.89 -4.85 -7.62
CA ASP A 128 14.88 -5.29 -8.60
C ASP A 128 15.48 -6.63 -8.17
N THR A 129 15.39 -7.62 -9.06
CA THR A 129 15.89 -8.99 -8.87
C THR A 129 17.04 -9.33 -9.81
N ASP A 130 17.53 -8.36 -10.59
CA ASP A 130 18.57 -8.55 -11.61
C ASP A 130 19.92 -8.85 -10.95
N ASN A 131 20.13 -8.34 -9.73
CA ASN A 131 21.33 -8.55 -8.93
C ASN A 131 20.99 -9.02 -7.51
N GLU A 132 21.97 -9.64 -6.86
CA GLU A 132 21.91 -9.97 -5.44
C GLU A 132 22.80 -9.00 -4.64
N PRO A 133 22.33 -8.43 -3.51
CA PRO A 133 20.98 -8.58 -2.97
C PRO A 133 19.92 -7.87 -3.83
N TRP A 134 18.69 -8.36 -3.80
CA TRP A 134 17.56 -7.64 -4.41
C TRP A 134 17.42 -6.25 -3.80
N THR A 135 17.04 -5.27 -4.61
CA THR A 135 16.93 -3.88 -4.15
C THR A 135 15.56 -3.28 -4.45
N VAL A 136 15.24 -2.18 -3.76
CA VAL A 136 13.98 -1.46 -3.96
C VAL A 136 14.14 -0.42 -5.06
N VAL A 137 13.20 -0.38 -6.00
CA VAL A 137 13.12 0.63 -7.08
C VAL A 137 11.88 1.47 -6.88
N LEU A 138 12.03 2.78 -7.09
CA LEU A 138 10.95 3.75 -6.92
C LEU A 138 10.55 4.35 -8.27
N ALA A 139 9.28 4.73 -8.39
CA ALA A 139 8.83 5.64 -9.43
C ALA A 139 9.43 7.04 -9.22
N SER A 140 9.70 7.76 -10.32
CA SER A 140 10.27 9.12 -10.26
C SER A 140 9.44 10.10 -9.44
N SER A 141 8.12 9.89 -9.36
CA SER A 141 7.21 10.68 -8.52
C SER A 141 7.50 10.60 -7.02
N LEU A 142 8.29 9.62 -6.56
CA LEU A 142 8.69 9.46 -5.15
C LEU A 142 10.08 10.04 -4.84
N ALA A 143 10.83 10.53 -5.84
CA ALA A 143 12.23 10.94 -5.70
C ALA A 143 12.43 12.10 -4.70
N ASP A 144 11.47 13.01 -4.59
CA ASP A 144 11.52 14.19 -3.69
C ASP A 144 10.57 14.04 -2.49
N THR A 145 10.31 12.81 -2.05
CA THR A 145 9.39 12.50 -0.94
C THR A 145 10.11 11.79 0.20
N ASP A 146 9.42 11.58 1.32
CA ASP A 146 9.93 10.81 2.46
C ASP A 146 10.33 9.36 2.10
N TYR A 147 9.86 8.85 0.96
CA TYR A 147 10.19 7.50 0.48
C TYR A 147 11.50 7.43 -0.31
N ALA A 148 12.13 8.56 -0.67
CA ALA A 148 13.33 8.60 -1.49
C ALA A 148 14.48 7.74 -0.92
N GLY A 149 14.61 7.71 0.41
CA GLY A 149 15.61 6.90 1.12
C GLY A 149 15.42 5.38 1.01
N LEU A 150 14.32 4.92 0.40
CA LEU A 150 14.12 3.50 0.12
C LEU A 150 14.77 3.06 -1.19
N ALA A 151 15.09 3.97 -2.11
CA ALA A 151 15.71 3.62 -3.39
C ALA A 151 17.04 2.90 -3.18
N GLY A 152 17.23 1.75 -3.85
CA GLY A 152 18.43 0.94 -3.77
C GLY A 152 18.60 0.19 -2.44
N LYS A 153 17.68 0.30 -1.48
CA LYS A 153 17.75 -0.43 -0.22
C LYS A 153 17.62 -1.93 -0.47
N ALA A 154 18.45 -2.73 0.20
CA ALA A 154 18.39 -4.18 0.12
C ALA A 154 17.05 -4.70 0.68
N VAL A 155 16.42 -5.61 -0.07
CA VAL A 155 15.19 -6.29 0.33
C VAL A 155 15.53 -7.42 1.28
N ARG A 156 14.81 -7.51 2.39
CA ARG A 156 14.83 -8.69 3.26
C ARG A 156 14.05 -9.81 2.60
N LEU A 157 14.74 -10.92 2.34
CA LEU A 157 14.14 -12.17 1.92
C LEU A 157 13.97 -13.10 3.13
N PRO A 158 12.99 -14.01 3.10
CA PRO A 158 12.89 -15.10 4.08
C PRO A 158 14.21 -15.88 4.20
N PRO A 159 14.62 -16.25 5.44
CA PRO A 159 15.83 -17.02 5.65
C PRO A 159 15.73 -18.43 5.04
N ASN A 160 14.51 -19.01 5.04
CA ASN A 160 14.22 -20.23 4.32
C ASN A 160 14.05 -19.94 2.82
N GLU A 161 14.90 -20.56 1.99
CA GLU A 161 14.89 -20.36 0.54
C GLU A 161 13.57 -20.80 -0.12
N MET A 162 12.90 -21.81 0.45
CA MET A 162 11.63 -22.32 -0.08
C MET A 162 10.47 -21.34 0.10
N ASP A 163 10.60 -20.41 1.05
CA ASP A 163 9.60 -19.39 1.36
C ASP A 163 9.88 -18.08 0.62
N ARG A 164 11.00 -17.97 -0.11
CA ARG A 164 11.36 -16.73 -0.82
C ARG A 164 10.35 -16.41 -1.92
N PRO A 165 10.05 -15.11 -2.13
CA PRO A 165 9.15 -14.69 -3.19
C PRO A 165 9.62 -15.19 -4.56
N SER A 166 8.66 -15.55 -5.41
CA SER A 166 8.92 -15.98 -6.77
C SER A 166 9.52 -14.82 -7.58
N LYS A 167 10.74 -15.00 -8.05
CA LYS A 167 11.43 -14.02 -8.92
C LYS A 167 10.57 -13.66 -10.14
N SER A 168 9.97 -14.65 -10.80
CA SER A 168 9.13 -14.40 -11.99
C SER A 168 7.87 -13.57 -11.67
N ALA A 169 7.30 -13.74 -10.47
CA ALA A 169 6.15 -12.96 -10.03
C ALA A 169 6.55 -11.50 -9.77
N ILE A 170 7.69 -11.29 -9.10
CA ILE A 170 8.26 -9.96 -8.87
C ILE A 170 8.59 -9.27 -10.18
N ASP A 171 9.23 -9.96 -11.13
CA ASP A 171 9.58 -9.39 -12.43
C ASP A 171 8.33 -9.06 -13.26
N MET A 172 7.26 -9.84 -13.12
CA MET A 172 5.97 -9.52 -13.73
C MET A 172 5.35 -8.26 -13.11
N HIS A 173 5.36 -8.14 -11.77
CA HIS A 173 4.90 -6.94 -11.07
C HIS A 173 5.72 -5.71 -11.47
N ARG A 174 7.06 -5.79 -11.44
CA ARG A 174 7.98 -4.71 -11.84
C ARG A 174 7.69 -4.22 -13.25
N ARG A 175 7.48 -5.14 -14.22
CA ARG A 175 7.15 -4.78 -15.62
C ARG A 175 5.79 -4.08 -15.77
N ALA A 176 4.84 -4.35 -14.88
CA ALA A 176 3.54 -3.69 -14.87
C ALA A 176 3.55 -2.38 -14.05
N SER A 177 4.61 -2.12 -13.30
CA SER A 177 4.75 -0.96 -12.42
C SER A 177 5.16 0.31 -13.17
N ARG A 178 5.14 1.45 -12.46
CA ARG A 178 5.48 2.78 -13.00
C ARG A 178 6.93 3.17 -12.68
N VAL A 179 7.73 2.23 -12.17
CA VAL A 179 9.14 2.48 -11.88
C VAL A 179 9.93 2.59 -13.18
N ILE A 180 10.95 3.43 -13.18
CA ILE A 180 11.83 3.59 -14.35
C ILE A 180 12.87 2.47 -14.27
N SER A 181 13.00 1.69 -15.36
CA SER A 181 14.09 0.74 -15.56
C SER A 181 15.39 1.44 -15.95
#